data_AF-A0A941KH68-F1
#
_entry.id   AF-A0A941KH68-F1
#
_cell.length_a   1.000
_cell.length_b   1.000
_cell.length_c   1.000
_cell.angle_alpha   90.00
_cell.angle_beta   90.00
_cell.angle_gamma   90.00
#
_symmetry.space_group_name_H-M   'P 1'
#
loop_
_entity.id
_entity.type
_entity.pdbx_description
1 polymer ?
#
loop_
_entity_poly.entity_id
_entity_poly.type
_entity_poly.pdbx_seq_one_letter_code
_entity_poly.pdbx_strand_id
1 'polypeptide(L)' 'MTSLLLVSLSALAVAACGLRGDLDRPPPLWGNPAEAEDSVNDAESDDAEG' A
#
# COMPACT_ATOMS: atom_id res chain seq x y z
N MET A 1 30.28 -0.25 -14.77
CA MET A 1 29.52 0.92 -14.27
C MET A 1 28.05 0.87 -14.66
N THR A 2 27.70 0.52 -15.89
CA THR A 2 26.30 0.38 -16.36
C THR A 2 25.48 -0.67 -15.61
N SER A 3 26.07 -1.83 -15.24
CA SER A 3 25.33 -2.88 -14.52
C SER A 3 24.88 -2.45 -13.12
N LEU A 4 25.70 -1.66 -12.41
CA LEU A 4 25.34 -1.10 -11.10
C LEU A 4 24.17 -0.12 -11.21
N LEU A 5 24.14 0.69 -12.27
CA LEU A 5 23.02 1.58 -12.55
C LEU A 5 21.72 0.80 -12.79
N LEU A 6 21.77 -0.24 -13.63
CA LEU A 6 20.59 -1.06 -13.92
C LEU A 6 20.02 -1.73 -12.66
N VAL A 7 20.89 -2.28 -11.79
CA VAL A 7 20.46 -2.88 -10.52
C VAL A 7 19.81 -1.85 -9.61
N SER A 8 20.38 -0.65 -9.49
CA SER A 8 19.80 0.41 -8.68
C SER A 8 18.43 0.86 -9.19
N LEU A 9 18.27 1.02 -10.51
CA LEU A 9 17.00 1.41 -11.10
C LEU A 9 15.90 0.34 -10.89
N SER A 10 16.25 -0.93 -10.99
CA SER A 10 15.31 -2.02 -10.73
C SER A 10 14.83 -2.04 -9.28
N ALA A 11 15.72 -1.78 -8.31
CA ALA A 11 15.34 -1.74 -6.89
C ALA A 11 14.35 -0.60 -6.59
N LEU A 12 14.57 0.59 -7.16
CA LEU A 12 13.68 1.74 -6.96
C LEU A 12 12.30 1.54 -7.61
N ALA A 13 12.24 0.90 -8.79
CA ALA A 13 10.99 0.61 -9.47
C ALA A 13 10.09 -0.34 -8.65
N VAL A 14 10.68 -1.34 -7.99
CA VAL A 14 9.94 -2.25 -7.10
C VAL A 14 9.41 -1.52 -5.86
N ALA A 15 10.22 -0.65 -5.26
CA ALA A 15 9.78 0.17 -4.13
C ALA A 15 8.63 1.13 -4.50
N ALA A 16 8.60 1.66 -5.72
CA ALA A 16 7.54 2.55 -6.20
C ALA A 16 6.23 1.82 -6.56
N CYS A 17 6.29 0.53 -6.91
CA CYS A 17 5.09 -0.26 -7.26
C CYS A 17 4.20 -0.57 -6.04
N GLY A 18 4.66 -0.28 -4.82
CA GLY A 18 3.95 -0.54 -3.57
C GLY A 18 3.38 0.72 -2.89
N LEU A 19 3.55 1.92 -3.45
CA LEU A 19 3.06 3.15 -2.83
C LEU A 19 1.54 3.25 -2.94
N ARG A 20 0.84 2.62 -1.99
CA ARG A 20 -0.60 2.71 -1.84
C ARG A 20 -0.90 4.00 -1.08
N GLY A 21 -0.99 5.09 -1.82
CA GLY A 21 -1.43 6.37 -1.26
C GLY A 21 -2.84 6.27 -0.66
N ASP A 22 -3.24 7.32 0.03
CA ASP A 22 -4.62 7.54 0.46
C ASP A 22 -5.50 7.77 -0.78
N LEU A 23 -5.83 6.68 -1.44
CA LEU A 23 -6.78 6.65 -2.54
C LEU A 23 -8.16 6.72 -1.89
N ASP A 24 -8.96 7.71 -2.25
CA ASP A 24 -10.37 7.78 -1.89
C ASP A 24 -11.06 6.46 -2.27
N ARG A 25 -11.26 5.59 -1.28
CA ARG A 25 -11.99 4.34 -1.45
C ARG A 25 -13.44 4.69 -1.20
N PRO A 26 -14.31 4.65 -2.23
CA PRO A 26 -15.72 4.86 -1.99
C PRO A 26 -16.22 3.79 -1.02
N PRO A 27 -17.29 4.10 -0.25
CA PRO A 27 -17.89 3.13 0.65
C PRO A 27 -18.25 1.84 -0.12
N PRO A 28 -18.20 0.68 0.54
CA PRO A 28 -18.46 -0.58 -0.12
C PRO A 28 -19.89 -0.60 -0.69
N LEU A 29 -20.06 -1.19 -1.88
CA LEU A 29 -21.37 -1.28 -2.55
C LEU A 29 -22.39 -2.10 -1.76
N TRP A 30 -21.91 -3.04 -0.95
CA TRP A 30 -22.71 -3.94 -0.13
C TRP A 30 -22.16 -3.98 1.30
N GLY A 31 -23.01 -4.37 2.25
CA GLY A 31 -22.68 -4.36 3.68
C GLY A 31 -23.10 -3.07 4.37
N ASN A 32 -22.76 -2.95 5.65
CA ASN A 32 -23.08 -1.78 6.45
C ASN A 32 -21.95 -0.75 6.33
N PRO A 33 -22.22 0.49 5.89
CA PRO A 33 -21.19 1.50 5.68
C PRO A 33 -20.42 1.82 6.97
N ALA A 34 -21.09 1.83 8.13
CA ALA A 34 -20.48 2.17 9.42
C ALA A 34 -19.38 1.19 9.88
N GLU A 35 -19.35 -0.04 9.35
CA GLU A 35 -18.32 -1.05 9.69
C GLU A 35 -17.08 -0.94 8.78
N ALA A 36 -17.21 -0.28 7.62
CA ALA A 36 -16.12 -0.12 6.65
C ALA A 36 -15.12 0.97 7.07
N GLU A 37 -15.58 1.95 7.84
CA GLU A 37 -14.79 3.07 8.33
C GLU A 37 -13.93 2.73 9.56
N ASP A 38 -14.30 1.69 10.32
CA ASP A 38 -13.54 1.19 11.47
C ASP A 38 -12.32 0.33 11.03
N SER A 39 -12.50 -0.50 10.00
CA SER A 39 -11.47 -1.43 9.50
C SER A 39 -10.30 -0.78 8.72
N VAL A 40 -10.39 0.52 8.40
CA VAL A 40 -9.27 1.29 7.82
C VAL A 40 -8.19 1.58 8.86
N ASN A 41 -8.56 1.69 10.14
CA ASN A 41 -7.63 2.06 11.22
C ASN A 41 -6.83 0.86 11.78
N ASP A 42 -7.35 -0.37 11.63
CA ASP A 42 -6.70 -1.59 12.13
C ASP A 42 -5.61 -2.14 11.18
N ALA A 43 -5.73 -1.92 9.87
CA ALA A 43 -4.80 -2.47 8.88
C ALA A 43 -3.40 -1.80 8.88
N GLU A 44 -3.24 -0.65 9.55
CA GLU A 44 -1.92 0.02 9.73
C GLU A 44 -1.10 -0.62 10.88
N SER A 45 -1.70 -1.43 11.74
CA SER A 45 -1.02 -1.93 12.95
C SER A 45 -0.36 -3.31 12.81
N ASP A 46 -0.53 -4.03 11.68
CA ASP A 46 -0.12 -5.45 11.57
C ASP A 46 1.17 -5.72 10.75
N ASP A 47 1.81 -4.74 10.09
CA ASP A 47 3.03 -4.96 9.28
C ASP A 47 4.33 -4.40 9.94
N ALA A 48 4.35 -4.24 11.27
CA ALA A 48 5.55 -3.91 12.04
C ALA A 48 6.22 -5.13 12.71
N GLU A 49 5.79 -6.38 12.43
CA GLU A 49 6.35 -7.58 13.08
C GLU A 49 6.46 -8.78 12.12
N GLY A 50 7.69 -9.11 11.68
CA GLY A 50 8.08 -10.47 11.24
C GLY A 50 8.92 -10.60 9.99
#